data_AF-A0AAD8JPZ2-F1
#
_entry.id   AF-A0AAD8JPZ2-F1
#
_cell.length_a   1.000
_cell.length_b   1.000
_cell.length_c   1.000
_cell.angle_alpha   90.00
_cell.angle_beta   90.00
_cell.angle_gamma   90.00
#
_symmetry.space_group_name_H-M   'P 1'
#
loop_
_entity.id
_entity.type
_entity.pdbx_description
1 polymer ?
#
loop_
_entity_poly.entity_id
_entity_poly.type
_entity_poly.pdbx_seq_one_letter_code
_entity_poly.pdbx_strand_id
1 'polypeptide(L)'
;MKPYSKQSCLIDTLSVVRSLEAKGFPTKQAEAIAFVIARSLNDCSNKVSATLVSKVEMQQYMTLREERLSAFKCELQALQNIVLPVEYVCGRMTHHLHAIFVIQTLSNNCFMQHIRVLSFSLYSLLLLS
;
A
#
# COMPACT_ATOMS: atom_id res chain seq x y z
N MET A 1 -8.69 -18.18 24.91
CA MET A 1 -8.89 -16.71 24.77
C MET A 1 -10.14 -16.34 25.58
N LYS A 2 -10.03 -15.49 26.61
CA LYS A 2 -11.19 -15.13 27.46
C LYS A 2 -12.09 -14.14 26.68
N PRO A 3 -13.40 -14.39 26.54
CA PRO A 3 -14.31 -13.39 25.97
C PRO A 3 -14.31 -12.17 26.89
N TYR A 4 -14.30 -10.97 26.33
CA TYR A 4 -14.52 -9.74 27.10
C TYR A 4 -15.97 -9.77 27.60
N SER A 5 -16.16 -10.37 28.78
CA SER A 5 -17.39 -10.34 29.53
C SER A 5 -17.77 -8.88 29.76
N LYS A 6 -19.01 -8.52 29.42
CA LYS A 6 -19.64 -7.24 29.77
C LYS A 6 -19.19 -6.86 31.18
N GLN A 7 -18.35 -5.83 31.32
CA GLN A 7 -17.80 -5.44 32.61
C GLN A 7 -18.92 -4.80 33.44
N SER A 8 -19.74 -5.62 34.08
CA SER A 8 -20.69 -5.18 35.08
C SER A 8 -19.88 -4.77 36.31
N CYS A 9 -19.73 -3.46 36.51
CA CYS A 9 -19.21 -2.95 37.77
C CYS A 9 -20.30 -3.19 38.82
N LEU A 10 -20.10 -4.20 39.66
CA LEU A 10 -20.94 -4.40 40.83
C LEU A 10 -20.49 -3.38 41.88
N ILE A 11 -21.34 -2.39 42.12
CA ILE A 11 -21.12 -1.37 43.13
C ILE A 11 -21.88 -1.81 44.36
N ASP A 12 -21.17 -1.99 45.48
CA ASP A 12 -21.80 -2.20 46.77
C ASP A 12 -22.37 -0.86 47.28
N THR A 13 -23.60 -0.58 46.86
CA THR A 13 -24.33 0.64 47.21
C THR A 13 -24.50 0.79 48.72
N LEU A 14 -24.55 -0.32 49.47
CA LEU A 14 -24.68 -0.28 50.93
C LEU A 14 -23.39 0.21 51.59
N SER A 15 -22.23 -0.23 51.10
CA SER A 15 -20.93 0.27 51.58
C SER A 15 -20.79 1.78 51.34
N VAL A 16 -21.25 2.27 50.18
CA VAL A 16 -21.21 3.69 49.82
C VAL A 16 -22.13 4.50 50.74
N VAL A 17 -23.37 4.04 50.94
CA VAL A 17 -24.33 4.70 51.85
C VAL A 17 -23.75 4.79 53.27
N ARG A 18 -23.23 3.69 53.82
CA ARG A 18 -22.63 3.67 55.16
C ARG A 18 -21.42 4.59 55.28
N SER A 19 -20.60 4.69 54.23
CA SER A 19 -19.46 5.61 54.21
C SER A 19 -19.87 7.08 54.20
N LEU A 20 -21.01 7.41 53.61
CA LEU A 20 -21.57 8.77 53.56
C LEU A 20 -22.27 9.11 54.89
N GLU A 21 -22.99 8.17 55.48
CA GLU A 21 -23.58 8.32 56.82
C GLU A 21 -22.50 8.54 57.88
N ALA A 22 -21.37 7.81 57.81
CA ALA A 22 -20.22 8.03 58.69
C ALA A 22 -19.57 9.42 58.53
N LYS A 23 -19.80 10.09 57.40
CA LYS A 23 -19.38 11.48 57.14
C LYS A 23 -20.44 12.51 57.54
N GLY A 24 -21.56 12.08 58.12
CA GLY A 24 -22.63 12.95 58.61
C GLY A 24 -23.74 13.25 57.59
N PHE A 25 -23.80 12.56 56.46
CA PHE A 25 -24.89 12.74 55.50
C PHE A 25 -26.18 12.05 56.01
N PRO A 26 -27.35 12.72 55.92
CA PRO A 26 -28.65 12.08 56.14
C PRO A 26 -28.84 10.88 55.20
N THR A 27 -29.41 9.79 55.70
CA THR A 27 -29.59 8.52 54.96
C THR A 27 -30.19 8.72 53.57
N LYS A 28 -31.24 9.54 53.43
CA LYS A 28 -31.86 9.82 52.12
C LYS A 28 -30.92 10.51 51.12
N GLN A 29 -30.03 11.37 51.60
CA GLN A 29 -29.03 12.03 50.74
C GLN A 29 -27.91 11.06 50.38
N ALA A 30 -27.46 10.24 51.34
CA ALA A 30 -26.47 9.20 51.10
C ALA A 30 -26.94 8.19 50.03
N GLU A 31 -28.21 7.74 50.12
CA GLU A 31 -28.84 6.87 49.13
C GLU A 31 -28.95 7.52 47.75
N ALA A 32 -29.38 8.78 47.68
CA ALA A 32 -29.49 9.50 46.41
C ALA A 32 -28.13 9.65 45.72
N ILE A 33 -27.08 9.97 46.47
CA ILE A 33 -25.71 10.07 45.95
C ILE A 33 -25.22 8.70 45.47
N ALA A 34 -25.39 7.65 46.28
CA ALA A 34 -24.98 6.30 45.91
C ALA A 34 -25.72 5.80 44.66
N PHE A 35 -27.01 6.15 44.50
CA PHE A 35 -27.80 5.85 43.31
C PHE A 35 -27.26 6.55 42.05
N VAL A 36 -26.92 7.85 42.14
CA VAL A 36 -26.35 8.61 41.01
C VAL A 36 -24.99 8.04 40.59
N ILE A 37 -24.15 7.66 41.56
CA ILE A 37 -22.87 7.00 41.29
C ILE A 37 -23.09 5.66 40.59
N ALA A 38 -23.97 4.81 41.12
CA ALA A 38 -24.27 3.51 40.54
C ALA A 38 -24.80 3.63 39.10
N ARG A 39 -25.72 4.59 38.88
CA ARG A 39 -26.29 4.85 37.57
C ARG A 39 -25.26 5.37 36.56
N SER A 40 -24.46 6.37 36.94
CA SER A 40 -23.46 6.96 36.05
C SER A 40 -22.38 5.97 35.63
N LEU A 41 -21.91 5.13 36.57
CA LEU A 41 -20.94 4.07 36.26
C LEU A 41 -21.52 2.99 35.35
N ASN A 42 -22.79 2.60 35.57
CA ASN A 42 -23.48 1.69 34.68
C ASN A 42 -23.65 2.28 33.27
N ASP A 43 -24.02 3.56 33.16
CA ASP A 43 -24.16 4.27 31.89
C ASP A 43 -22.81 4.38 31.16
N CYS A 44 -21.72 4.69 31.88
CA CYS A 44 -20.37 4.71 31.34
C CYS A 44 -19.91 3.33 30.86
N SER A 45 -20.11 2.27 31.64
CA SER A 45 -19.73 0.91 31.23
C SER A 45 -20.48 0.46 29.98
N ASN A 46 -21.79 0.73 29.91
CA ASN A 46 -22.58 0.42 28.73
C ASN A 46 -22.08 1.17 27.48
N LYS A 47 -21.81 2.48 27.59
CA LYS A 47 -21.28 3.29 26.48
C LYS A 47 -19.91 2.81 26.02
N VAL A 48 -19.00 2.56 26.96
CA VAL A 48 -17.66 2.05 26.65
C VAL A 48 -17.75 0.69 25.98
N SER A 49 -18.57 -0.23 26.50
CA SER A 49 -18.76 -1.56 25.90
C SER A 49 -19.34 -1.52 24.48
N ALA A 50 -20.21 -0.56 24.17
CA ALA A 50 -20.75 -0.38 22.83
C ALA A 50 -19.74 0.22 21.84
N THR A 51 -18.71 0.90 22.34
CA THR A 51 -17.65 1.52 21.52
C THR A 51 -16.44 0.60 21.38
N LEU A 52 -16.30 -0.40 22.25
CA LEU A 52 -15.25 -1.40 22.20
C LEU A 52 -15.59 -2.43 21.12
N VAL A 53 -14.93 -2.29 19.97
CA VAL A 53 -14.92 -3.33 18.93
C VAL A 53 -14.27 -4.58 19.50
N SER A 54 -14.89 -5.74 19.29
CA SER A 54 -14.34 -6.99 19.80
C SER A 54 -12.99 -7.29 19.13
N LYS A 55 -12.12 -8.02 19.83
CA LYS A 55 -10.84 -8.45 19.25
C LYS A 55 -11.02 -9.25 17.96
N VAL A 56 -12.12 -9.98 17.81
CA VAL A 56 -12.44 -10.77 16.62
C VAL A 56 -12.82 -9.88 15.45
N GLU A 57 -13.70 -8.89 15.65
CA GLU A 57 -14.10 -7.93 14.60
C GLU A 57 -12.91 -7.06 14.16
N MET A 58 -12.07 -6.63 15.11
CA MET A 58 -10.84 -5.91 14.79
C MET A 58 -9.89 -6.78 13.96
N GLN A 59 -9.71 -8.05 14.34
CA GLN A 59 -8.87 -8.99 13.59
C GLN A 59 -9.40 -9.21 12.17
N GLN A 60 -10.72 -9.39 12.00
CA GLN A 60 -11.36 -9.54 10.69
C GLN A 60 -11.18 -8.30 9.81
N TYR A 61 -11.32 -7.11 10.39
CA TYR A 61 -11.06 -5.86 9.67
C TYR A 61 -9.61 -5.76 9.21
N MET A 62 -8.66 -6.15 10.07
CA MET A 62 -7.24 -6.16 9.75
C MET A 62 -6.90 -7.17 8.66
N THR A 63 -7.39 -8.41 8.74
CA THR A 63 -7.14 -9.44 7.71
C THR A 63 -7.71 -9.02 6.35
N LEU A 64 -8.93 -8.47 6.32
CA LEU A 64 -9.54 -7.96 5.09
C LEU A 64 -8.76 -6.78 4.51
N ARG A 65 -8.19 -5.92 5.37
CA ARG A 65 -7.34 -4.81 4.93
C ARG A 65 -6.00 -5.31 4.38
N GLU A 66 -5.40 -6.31 5.01
CA GLU A 66 -4.15 -6.93 4.59
C GLU A 66 -4.30 -7.67 3.25
N GLU A 67 -5.41 -8.36 3.02
CA GLU A 67 -5.74 -9.01 1.74
C GLU A 67 -5.83 -8.01 0.59
N ARG A 68 -6.46 -6.84 0.81
CA ARG A 68 -6.53 -5.79 -0.21
C ARG A 68 -5.17 -5.20 -0.52
N LEU A 69 -4.33 -5.00 0.49
CA LEU A 69 -2.96 -4.51 0.32
C LEU A 69 -2.07 -5.52 -0.40
N SER A 70 -2.21 -6.80 -0.10
CA SER A 70 -1.43 -7.85 -0.76
C SER A 70 -1.83 -8.00 -2.24
N ALA A 71 -3.12 -7.94 -2.56
CA ALA A 71 -3.61 -7.94 -3.94
C ALA A 71 -3.05 -6.75 -4.74
N PHE A 72 -3.13 -5.54 -4.20
CA PHE A 72 -2.56 -4.34 -4.84
C PHE A 72 -1.04 -4.45 -5.06
N LYS A 73 -0.31 -5.00 -4.08
CA LYS A 73 1.13 -5.25 -4.22
C LYS A 73 1.44 -6.25 -5.34
N CYS A 74 0.65 -7.31 -5.48
CA CYS A 74 0.79 -8.27 -6.57
C CYS A 74 0.54 -7.61 -7.93
N GLU A 75 -0.49 -6.76 -8.05
CA GLU A 75 -0.76 -6.01 -9.30
C GLU A 75 0.42 -5.09 -9.66
N LEU A 76 0.97 -4.36 -8.68
CA LEU A 76 2.15 -3.53 -8.90
C LEU A 76 3.38 -4.34 -9.32
N GLN A 77 3.62 -5.49 -8.70
CA GLN A 77 4.73 -6.38 -9.09
C GLN A 77 4.54 -6.96 -10.49
N ALA A 78 3.31 -7.31 -10.86
CA ALA A 78 3.01 -7.77 -12.22
C ALA A 78 3.31 -6.68 -13.25
N LEU A 79 2.91 -5.43 -12.99
CA LEU A 79 3.24 -4.29 -13.85
C LEU A 79 4.76 -4.06 -13.92
N GLN A 80 5.46 -4.08 -12.78
CA GLN A 80 6.92 -3.90 -12.75
C GLN A 80 7.64 -4.98 -13.57
N ASN A 81 7.21 -6.24 -13.47
CA ASN A 81 7.78 -7.35 -14.22
C ASN A 81 7.49 -7.28 -15.73
N ILE A 82 6.50 -6.51 -16.17
CA ILE A 82 6.21 -6.27 -17.60
C ILE A 82 7.00 -5.06 -18.12
N VAL A 83 7.20 -4.02 -17.31
CA VAL A 83 7.90 -2.80 -17.74
C VAL A 83 9.39 -3.05 -17.99
N LEU A 84 10.06 -3.83 -17.15
CA LEU A 84 11.49 -4.17 -17.29
C LEU A 84 11.84 -4.89 -18.61
N PRO A 85 11.10 -5.92 -19.07
CA PRO A 85 11.39 -6.56 -20.34
C PRO A 85 11.06 -5.69 -21.56
N VAL A 86 10.09 -4.77 -21.47
CA VAL A 86 9.76 -3.88 -22.61
C VAL A 86 10.88 -2.88 -22.89
N GLU A 87 11.48 -2.27 -21.86
CA GLU A 87 12.64 -1.39 -22.03
C GLU A 87 13.85 -2.15 -22.60
N TYR A 88 14.09 -3.37 -22.12
CA TYR A 88 15.21 -4.20 -22.57
C TYR A 88 15.07 -4.66 -24.03
N VAL A 89 13.86 -5.02 -24.46
CA VAL A 89 13.57 -5.42 -25.86
C VAL A 89 13.62 -4.22 -26.80
N CYS A 90 13.06 -3.07 -26.40
CA CYS A 90 13.12 -1.83 -27.17
C CYS A 90 14.57 -1.34 -27.36
N GLY A 91 15.38 -1.40 -26.31
CA GLY A 91 16.82 -1.09 -26.37
C GLY A 91 17.57 -1.98 -27.36
N ARG A 92 17.38 -3.32 -27.31
CA ARG A 92 18.07 -4.21 -28.26
C ARG A 92 17.61 -4.03 -29.71
N MET A 93 16.32 -3.79 -29.96
CA MET A 93 15.83 -3.52 -31.30
C MET A 93 16.45 -2.24 -31.89
N THR A 94 16.55 -1.16 -31.11
CA THR A 94 17.16 0.10 -31.59
C THR A 94 18.64 -0.05 -31.92
N HIS A 95 19.41 -0.78 -31.11
CA HIS A 95 20.82 -1.04 -31.40
C HIS A 95 21.03 -1.90 -32.67
N HIS A 96 20.23 -2.94 -32.86
CA HIS A 96 20.31 -3.76 -34.08
C HIS A 96 19.92 -2.97 -35.34
N LEU A 97 18.86 -2.16 -35.28
CA LEU A 97 18.46 -1.30 -36.39
C LEU A 97 19.54 -0.26 -36.74
N HIS A 98 20.16 0.36 -35.72
CA HIS A 98 21.25 1.31 -35.94
C HIS A 98 22.49 0.64 -36.54
N ALA A 99 22.86 -0.55 -36.07
CA ALA A 99 23.97 -1.33 -36.63
C ALA A 99 23.72 -1.71 -38.11
N ILE A 100 22.51 -2.17 -38.44
CA ILE A 100 22.12 -2.47 -39.83
C ILE A 100 22.21 -1.21 -40.69
N PHE A 101 21.68 -0.07 -40.21
CA PHE A 101 21.73 1.20 -40.94
C PHE A 101 23.16 1.67 -41.20
N VAL A 102 24.06 1.57 -40.22
CA VAL A 102 25.47 1.94 -40.36
C VAL A 102 26.19 1.02 -41.36
N ILE A 103 25.97 -0.30 -41.29
CA ILE A 103 26.57 -1.26 -42.22
C ILE A 103 26.07 -1.01 -43.66
N GLN A 104 24.78 -0.77 -43.83
CA GLN A 104 24.19 -0.44 -45.13
C GLN A 104 24.83 0.84 -45.71
N THR A 105 25.01 1.87 -44.87
CA THR A 105 25.62 3.15 -45.28
C THR A 105 27.09 2.99 -45.66
N LEU A 106 27.86 2.22 -44.89
CA LEU A 106 29.27 1.94 -45.19
C LEU A 106 29.45 1.12 -46.48
N SER A 107 28.61 0.09 -46.68
CA SER A 107 28.60 -0.72 -47.90
C SER A 107 28.30 0.14 -49.13
N ASN A 108 27.27 0.99 -49.06
CA ASN A 108 26.92 1.91 -50.13
C ASN A 108 28.05 2.91 -50.44
N ASN A 109 28.73 3.43 -49.41
CA ASN A 109 29.87 4.32 -49.61
C ASN A 109 31.06 3.62 -50.27
N CYS A 110 31.37 2.39 -49.87
CA CYS A 110 32.44 1.58 -50.47
C CYS A 110 32.14 1.28 -51.95
N PHE A 111 30.90 0.90 -52.25
CA PHE A 111 30.44 0.69 -53.62
C PHE A 111 30.57 1.96 -54.48
N MET A 112 30.19 3.12 -53.94
CA MET A 112 30.33 4.41 -54.63
C MET A 112 31.80 4.82 -54.85
N GLN A 113 32.71 4.46 -53.93
CA GLN A 113 34.15 4.70 -54.14
C GLN A 113 34.71 3.83 -55.27
N HIS A 114 34.35 2.55 -55.33
CA HIS A 114 34.77 1.67 -56.42
C HIS A 114 34.28 2.17 -57.79
N ILE A 115 33.02 2.64 -57.88
CA ILE A 115 32.50 3.26 -59.11
C ILE A 115 33.32 4.48 -59.51
N ARG A 116 33.68 5.36 -58.56
CA ARG A 116 34.49 6.55 -58.85
C ARG A 116 35.87 6.20 -59.38
N VAL A 117 36.55 5.23 -58.76
CA VAL A 117 37.88 4.77 -59.21
C VAL A 117 37.81 4.16 -60.61
N LEU A 118 36.80 3.32 -60.87
CA LEU A 118 36.59 2.74 -62.20
C LEU A 118 36.27 3.82 -63.24
N SER A 119 35.43 4.81 -62.91
CA SER A 119 35.15 5.93 -63.81
C SER A 119 36.41 6.73 -64.12
N PHE A 120 37.26 7.01 -63.13
CA PHE A 120 38.48 7.78 -63.30
C PHE A 120 39.50 7.03 -64.18
N SER A 121 39.63 5.72 -63.98
CA SER A 121 40.46 4.84 -64.81
C SER A 121 39.98 4.80 -66.26
N LEU A 122 38.67 4.68 -66.49
CA LEU A 122 38.07 4.70 -67.83
C LEU A 122 38.26 6.05 -68.53
N TYR A 123 38.07 7.17 -67.83
CA TYR A 123 38.32 8.51 -68.38
C TYR A 123 39.78 8.71 -68.78
N SER A 124 40.72 8.19 -67.97
CA SER A 124 42.16 8.28 -68.23
C SER A 124 42.56 7.48 -69.47
N LEU A 125 41.96 6.30 -69.68
CA LEU A 125 42.18 5.48 -70.88
C LEU A 125 41.62 6.13 -72.16
N LEU A 126 40.46 6.80 -72.07
CA LEU A 126 39.85 7.54 -73.18
C LEU A 126 40.62 8.81 -73.60
N LEU A 127 41.36 9.43 -72.69
CA LEU A 127 42.17 10.62 -72.95
C LEU A 127 43.56 10.31 -73.54
N LEU A 128 44.03 9.06 -73.43
CA LEU A 128 45.29 8.57 -73.99
C LEU A 128 45.14 7.88 -75.36
N SER A 129 43.92 7.71 -75.87
CA SER A 129 43.59 7.18 -77.21
C SER A 129 43.28 8.30 -78.19
#